data_AF-A0A3D6CFP1-F1
#
_entry.id   AF-A0A3D6CFP1-F1
#
_cell.length_a   1.000
_cell.length_b   1.000
_cell.length_c   1.000
_cell.angle_alpha   90.00
_cell.angle_beta   90.00
_cell.angle_gamma   90.00
#
_symmetry.space_group_name_H-M   'P 1'
#
loop_
_entity.id
_entity.type
_entity.pdbx_description
1 polymer ?
#
loop_
_entity_poly.entity_id
_entity_poly.type
_entity_poly.pdbx_seq_one_letter_code
_entity_poly.pdbx_strand_id
1 'polypeptide(L)' 'MKQWYLQQKPAVRLIITYLLNGLMWLGIDLFTQWLIPDDEPRKMRAYLFKSIFMGLVWTLLFSMPLVKSVFRKK' A
#
# COMPACT_ATOMS: atom_id res chain seq x y z
N MET A 1 12.68 14.60 -6.47
CA MET A 1 11.48 13.98 -5.85
C MET A 1 11.62 13.73 -4.34
N LYS A 2 12.74 13.21 -3.84
CA LYS A 2 12.93 12.88 -2.40
C LYS A 2 12.74 14.09 -1.46
N GLN A 3 13.26 15.26 -1.84
CA GLN A 3 13.11 16.50 -1.05
C GLN A 3 11.66 17.00 -0.99
N TRP A 4 10.92 16.94 -2.10
CA TRP A 4 9.50 17.32 -2.13
C TRP A 4 8.67 16.46 -1.18
N TYR A 5 8.89 15.14 -1.19
CA TYR A 5 8.20 14.22 -0.28
C TYR A 5 8.52 14.50 1.20
N LEU A 6 9.77 14.80 1.53
CA LEU A 6 10.19 15.07 2.91
C LEU A 6 9.60 16.39 3.47
N GLN A 7 9.35 17.38 2.61
CA GLN A 7 8.73 18.67 2.98
C GLN A 7 7.21 18.57 3.21
N GLN A 8 6.57 17.49 2.78
CA GLN A 8 5.13 17.31 2.96
C GLN A 8 4.77 16.98 4.42
N LYS A 9 3.53 17.32 4.79
CA LYS A 9 2.96 16.96 6.11
C LYS A 9 3.06 15.45 6.33
N PRO A 10 3.30 14.98 7.57
CA PRO A 10 3.44 13.55 7.87
C PRO A 10 2.23 12.73 7.44
N ALA A 11 1.01 13.30 7.50
CA ALA A 11 -0.21 12.65 7.02
C ALA A 11 -0.19 12.41 5.49
N VAL A 12 0.28 13.38 4.72
CA VAL A 12 0.40 13.26 3.24
C VAL A 12 1.46 12.22 2.89
N ARG A 13 2.60 12.23 3.61
CA ARG A 13 3.64 11.21 3.46
C ARG A 13 3.09 9.80 3.71
N LEU A 14 2.24 9.64 4.73
CA LEU A 14 1.61 8.37 5.07
C LEU A 14 0.66 7.89 3.96
N ILE A 15 -0.18 8.79 3.43
CA ILE A 15 -1.12 8.48 2.34
C ILE A 15 -0.35 8.06 1.09
N ILE A 16 0.71 8.78 0.73
CA ILE A 16 1.55 8.43 -0.43
C ILE A 16 2.21 7.06 -0.22
N THR A 17 2.77 6.79 0.96
CA THR A 17 3.36 5.48 1.26
C THR A 17 2.34 4.35 1.21
N TYR A 18 1.12 4.61 1.71
CA TYR A 18 0.01 3.66 1.61
C TYR A 18 -0.37 3.36 0.16
N LEU A 19 -0.51 4.40 -0.67
CA LEU A 19 -0.81 4.24 -2.10
C LEU A 19 0.29 3.46 -2.82
N LEU A 20 1.56 3.76 -2.54
CA LEU A 20 2.69 3.04 -3.13
C LEU A 20 2.71 1.56 -2.71
N ASN A 21 2.46 1.27 -1.43
CA ASN A 21 2.36 -0.11 -0.95
C ASN A 21 1.17 -0.85 -1.57
N GLY A 22 0.01 -0.21 -1.68
CA GLY A 22 -1.17 -0.77 -2.34
C GLY A 22 -0.91 -1.07 -3.82
N LEU A 23 -0.28 -0.13 -4.55
CA LEU A 23 0.10 -0.31 -5.95
C LEU A 23 1.14 -1.42 -6.13
N MET A 24 2.13 -1.50 -5.24
CA MET A 24 3.13 -2.57 -5.25
C MET A 24 2.45 -3.94 -5.10
N TRP A 25 1.57 -4.10 -4.11
CA TRP A 25 0.85 -5.35 -3.88
C TRP A 25 -0.13 -5.70 -5.00
N LEU A 26 -0.80 -4.70 -5.57
CA LEU A 26 -1.66 -4.88 -6.73
C LEU A 26 -0.86 -5.32 -7.97
N GLY A 27 0.32 -4.73 -8.18
CA GLY A 27 1.26 -5.14 -9.22
C GLY A 27 1.77 -6.56 -9.03
N ILE A 28 2.09 -6.95 -7.78
CA ILE A 28 2.48 -8.33 -7.45
C ILE A 28 1.33 -9.29 -7.75
N ASP A 29 0.11 -9.03 -7.27
CA ASP A 29 -1.05 -9.90 -7.51
C ASP A 29 -1.32 -10.06 -9.03
N LEU A 30 -1.26 -8.97 -9.81
CA LEU A 30 -1.38 -9.01 -11.27
C LEU A 30 -0.25 -9.81 -11.93
N PHE A 31 0.99 -9.63 -11.46
CA PHE A 31 2.14 -10.36 -11.97
C PHE A 31 2.06 -11.86 -11.67
N THR A 32 1.61 -12.24 -10.47
CA THR A 32 1.34 -13.66 -10.14
C THR A 32 0.22 -14.25 -10.97
N GLN A 33 -0.85 -13.50 -11.29
CA GLN A 33 -1.90 -13.98 -12.20
C GLN A 33 -1.37 -14.19 -13.63
N TRP A 34 -0.44 -13.34 -14.07
CA TRP A 34 0.18 -13.49 -15.37
C TRP A 34 1.10 -14.72 -15.43
N LEU A 35 1.83 -15.01 -14.35
CA LEU A 35 2.71 -16.18 -14.24
C LEU A 35 1.95 -17.50 -14.01
N ILE A 36 0.87 -17.45 -13.24
CA ILE A 36 0.04 -18.61 -12.87
C ILE A 36 -1.39 -18.23 -13.27
N PRO A 37 -1.78 -18.52 -14.53
CA PRO A 37 -3.15 -18.30 -14.97
C PRO A 37 -4.06 -19.24 -14.18
N ASP A 38 -4.69 -18.71 -13.15
CA ASP A 38 -5.70 -19.39 -12.36
C ASP A 38 -7.01 -19.41 -13.16
N ASP A 39 -7.61 -20.59 -13.35
CA ASP A 39 -8.82 -20.82 -14.16
C ASP A 39 -10.10 -20.23 -13.52
N GLU A 40 -9.99 -19.46 -12.43
CA GLU A 40 -11.11 -18.80 -11.75
C GLU A 40 -11.25 -17.31 -12.12
N PRO A 41 -12.03 -16.94 -13.15
CA PRO A 41 -12.19 -15.55 -13.61
C PRO A 41 -12.99 -14.63 -12.66
N ARG A 42 -13.30 -15.02 -11.41
CA ARG A 42 -14.38 -14.36 -10.62
C ARG A 42 -13.99 -13.69 -9.32
N LYS A 43 -12.70 -13.53 -9.00
CA LYS A 43 -12.30 -12.90 -7.72
C LYS A 43 -11.60 -11.55 -7.85
N MET A 44 -11.75 -10.83 -8.96
CA MET A 44 -11.12 -9.51 -9.18
C MET A 44 -11.37 -8.51 -8.03
N ARG A 45 -12.58 -8.52 -7.46
CA ARG A 45 -12.89 -7.73 -6.25
C ARG A 45 -12.13 -8.21 -5.02
N ALA A 46 -12.03 -9.51 -4.80
CA ALA A 46 -11.29 -10.06 -3.66
C ALA A 46 -9.79 -9.77 -3.75
N TYR A 47 -9.20 -9.78 -4.96
CA TYR A 47 -7.82 -9.37 -5.19
C TYR A 47 -7.59 -7.89 -4.87
N LEU A 48 -8.50 -7.01 -5.30
CA LEU A 48 -8.44 -5.59 -4.94
C LEU A 48 -8.56 -5.38 -3.43
N PHE A 49 -9.48 -6.07 -2.76
CA PHE A 49 -9.60 -5.99 -1.30
C PHE A 49 -8.37 -6.53 -0.58
N LYS A 50 -7.81 -7.65 -1.06
CA LYS A 50 -6.58 -8.25 -0.53
C LYS A 50 -5.39 -7.30 -0.69
N SER A 51 -5.21 -6.69 -1.86
CA SER A 51 -4.08 -5.79 -2.12
C SER A 51 -4.17 -4.49 -1.33
N ILE A 52 -5.38 -3.93 -1.18
CA ILE A 52 -5.66 -2.77 -0.32
C ILE A 52 -5.37 -3.12 1.15
N PHE A 53 -5.85 -4.27 1.63
CA PHE A 53 -5.62 -4.71 3.00
C PHE A 53 -4.14 -4.98 3.27
N MET A 54 -3.44 -5.67 2.36
CA MET A 54 -2.00 -5.90 2.47
C MET A 54 -1.21 -4.60 2.43
N GLY A 55 -1.57 -3.66 1.55
CA GLY A 55 -0.99 -2.33 1.52
C GLY A 55 -1.16 -1.57 2.83
N LEU A 56 -2.32 -1.72 3.50
CA LEU A 56 -2.61 -1.08 4.78
C LEU A 56 -1.76 -1.69 5.90
N VAL A 57 -1.76 -3.03 6.01
CA VAL A 57 -0.98 -3.78 7.01
C VAL A 57 0.51 -3.48 6.86
N TRP A 58 1.04 -3.53 5.63
CA TRP A 58 2.45 -3.21 5.37
C TRP A 58 2.80 -1.77 5.71
N THR A 59 1.91 -0.82 5.41
CA THR A 59 2.15 0.59 5.77
C THR A 59 2.17 0.77 7.29
N LEU A 60 1.28 0.09 8.02
CA LEU A 60 1.26 0.15 9.49
C LEU A 60 2.51 -0.48 10.11
N LEU A 61 2.98 -1.62 9.60
CA LEU A 61 4.14 -2.34 10.12
C LEU A 61 5.47 -1.70 9.75
N PHE A 62 5.69 -1.39 8.46
CA PHE A 62 6.99 -0.93 7.95
C PHE A 62 7.15 0.60 8.01
N SER A 63 6.05 1.35 8.10
CA SER A 63 6.09 2.82 8.26
C SER A 63 5.66 3.25 9.65
N MET A 64 5.84 2.40 10.66
CA MET A 64 5.42 2.66 12.03
C MET A 64 5.96 3.98 12.64
N PRO A 65 7.21 4.42 12.38
CA PRO A 65 7.67 5.75 12.79
C PRO A 65 6.84 6.89 12.18
N LEU A 66 6.43 6.73 10.93
CA LEU A 66 5.65 7.72 10.18
C LEU A 66 4.18 7.70 10.63
N VAL A 67 3.60 6.53 10.85
CA VAL A 67 2.28 6.34 11.48
C VAL A 67 2.26 7.01 12.85
N LYS A 68 3.25 6.73 13.70
CA LYS A 68 3.39 7.37 15.01
C LYS A 68 3.51 8.89 14.89
N SER A 69 4.16 9.43 13.86
CA SER A 69 4.24 10.89 13.66
C SER A 69 2.92 11.55 13.25
N VAL A 70 1.99 10.78 12.68
CA VAL A 70 0.63 11.23 12.34
C VAL A 70 -0.32 11.10 13.53
N PHE A 71 -0.21 10.00 14.29
CA PHE A 71 -1.13 9.67 15.38
C PHE A 71 -0.64 10.03 16.78
N ARG A 72 0.63 10.42 16.97
CA ARG A 72 1.02 11.18 18.17
C ARG A 72 0.29 12.51 18.09
N LYS A 73 -0.90 12.53 18.71
CA LYS A 73 -1.50 13.77 19.19
C LYS A 73 -0.42 14.51 19.99
N LYS A 74 -0.26 15.80 19.69
CA LYS A 74 0.38 16.74 20.60
C LYS A 74 -0.17 16.55 22.01
#